data_AF-A0A1E7Z2N9-F1
#
_entry.id   AF-A0A1E7Z2N9-F1
#
_cell.length_a   1.000
_cell.length_b   1.000
_cell.length_c   1.000
_cell.angle_alpha   90.00
_cell.angle_beta   90.00
_cell.angle_gamma   90.00
#
_symmetry.space_group_name_H-M   'P 1'
#
loop_
_entity.id
_entity.type
_entity.pdbx_description
1 polymer ?
#
loop_
_entity_poly.entity_id
_entity_poly.type
_entity_poly.pdbx_seq_one_letter_code
_entity_poly.pdbx_strand_id
1 'polypeptide(L)'
;MSQIIPLLNYEEGYREKPYIDTEGYPTVACGIKIGPKGASLSNYTFTVPRDVGDVWLESFVKTTISKMNANPSIVAAMKSCNPARRDILISMAYQMGVNGLAGFKNTLAMIAAGNYAGAANGMLSSLWAKQTPNRAKRHAEVMRTGEMTAYAGLL
;
A
#
# COMPACT_ATOMS: atom_id res chain seq x y z
N MET A 1 -16.64 0.33 5.61
CA MET A 1 -16.29 0.74 4.23
C MET A 1 -14.78 0.69 4.10
N SER A 2 -14.23 0.44 2.89
CA SER A 2 -12.77 0.44 2.67
C SER A 2 -12.21 1.85 2.82
N GLN A 3 -11.00 1.96 3.38
CA GLN A 3 -10.24 3.19 3.60
C GLN A 3 -8.92 3.19 2.81
N ILE A 4 -8.82 2.38 1.75
CA ILE A 4 -7.56 2.17 1.02
C ILE A 4 -6.98 3.44 0.42
N ILE A 5 -7.81 4.35 -0.10
CA ILE A 5 -7.36 5.60 -0.74
C ILE A 5 -6.80 6.58 0.30
N PRO A 6 -7.51 6.93 1.39
CA PRO A 6 -6.92 7.70 2.49
C PRO A 6 -5.65 7.04 3.06
N LEU A 7 -5.67 5.71 3.26
CA LEU A 7 -4.53 4.96 3.80
C LEU A 7 -3.27 5.12 2.93
N LEU A 8 -3.40 4.91 1.62
CA LEU A 8 -2.27 5.05 0.70
C LEU A 8 -1.80 6.49 0.58
N ASN A 9 -2.72 7.46 0.52
CA ASN A 9 -2.34 8.87 0.51
C ASN A 9 -1.53 9.27 1.75
N TYR A 10 -1.87 8.73 2.92
CA TYR A 10 -1.10 8.97 4.14
C TYR A 10 0.28 8.28 4.11
N GLU A 11 0.32 7.01 3.70
CA GLU A 11 1.55 6.21 3.75
C GLU A 11 2.56 6.51 2.65
N GLU A 12 2.09 6.81 1.43
CA GLU A 12 2.96 7.14 0.29
C GLU A 12 3.22 8.65 0.21
N GLY A 13 2.34 9.47 0.81
CA GLY A 13 2.33 10.91 0.69
C GLY A 13 1.71 11.39 -0.63
N TYR A 14 1.37 12.68 -0.66
CA TYR A 14 0.76 13.32 -1.83
C TYR A 14 1.48 14.62 -2.18
N ARG A 15 1.84 14.78 -3.47
CA ARG A 15 2.44 16.02 -3.99
C ARG A 15 1.70 16.48 -5.24
N GLU A 16 0.96 17.58 -5.13
CA GLU A 16 0.19 18.16 -6.24
C GLU A 16 1.08 18.58 -7.43
N LYS A 17 2.28 19.08 -7.14
CA LYS A 17 3.24 19.53 -8.15
C LYS A 17 4.21 18.39 -8.51
N PRO A 18 4.55 18.23 -9.80
CA PRO A 18 5.62 17.34 -10.24
C PRO A 18 6.93 17.57 -9.48
N TYR A 19 7.58 16.48 -9.10
CA TYR A 19 8.86 16.48 -8.39
C TYR A 19 9.76 15.35 -8.93
N ILE A 20 11.07 15.42 -8.65
CA ILE A 20 11.99 14.32 -8.94
C ILE A 20 12.02 13.37 -7.74
N ASP A 21 11.70 12.10 -7.96
CA ASP A 21 11.78 11.07 -6.92
C ASP A 21 13.22 10.67 -6.59
N THR A 22 13.39 9.77 -5.62
CA THR A 22 14.70 9.29 -5.18
C THR A 22 15.48 8.54 -6.25
N GLU A 23 14.80 8.04 -7.29
CA GLU A 23 15.43 7.31 -8.40
C GLU A 23 15.74 8.21 -9.61
N GLY A 24 15.35 9.50 -9.55
CA GLY A 24 15.61 10.50 -10.59
C GLY A 24 14.52 10.61 -11.66
N TYR A 25 13.31 10.11 -11.41
CA TYR A 25 12.20 10.23 -12.34
C TYR A 25 11.27 11.39 -11.97
N PRO A 26 10.69 12.10 -12.97
CA PRO A 26 9.57 13.00 -12.75
C PRO A 26 8.34 12.21 -12.28
N THR A 27 7.80 12.62 -11.14
CA THR A 27 6.74 11.94 -10.39
C THR A 27 5.76 12.96 -9.82
N VAL A 28 4.47 12.61 -9.67
CA VAL A 28 3.42 13.50 -9.13
C VAL A 28 2.38 12.72 -8.33
N ALA A 29 1.52 13.43 -7.60
CA ALA A 29 0.42 12.90 -6.81
C ALA A 29 0.92 11.86 -5.79
N CYS A 30 0.37 10.65 -5.79
CA CYS A 30 0.72 9.55 -4.90
C CYS A 30 1.83 8.66 -5.51
N GLY A 31 2.94 9.25 -5.94
CA GLY A 31 4.10 8.51 -6.46
C GLY A 31 3.96 8.04 -7.91
N ILE A 32 3.20 8.77 -8.75
CA ILE A 32 2.93 8.40 -10.14
C ILE A 32 4.04 8.93 -11.05
N LYS A 33 4.79 8.02 -11.67
CA LYS A 33 5.83 8.37 -12.65
C LYS A 33 5.21 8.93 -13.93
N ILE A 34 5.65 10.12 -14.35
CA ILE A 34 5.11 10.84 -15.53
C ILE A 34 6.17 11.07 -16.64
N GLY A 35 7.40 10.59 -16.44
CA GLY A 35 8.49 10.84 -17.37
C GLY A 35 9.66 9.86 -17.31
N PRO A 36 10.56 9.92 -18.30
CA PRO A 36 11.82 9.18 -18.26
C PRO A 36 12.79 9.81 -17.25
N LYS A 37 13.77 9.01 -16.81
CA LYS A 37 14.78 9.43 -15.85
C LYS A 37 15.54 10.66 -16.35
N GLY A 38 15.74 11.65 -15.49
CA GLY A 38 16.48 12.85 -15.81
C GLY A 38 15.75 13.87 -16.69
N ALA A 39 14.48 13.65 -17.03
CA ALA A 39 13.70 14.67 -17.72
C ALA A 39 13.49 15.90 -16.82
N SER A 40 13.61 17.08 -17.41
CA SER A 40 13.46 18.35 -16.67
C SER A 40 12.02 18.53 -16.18
N LEU A 41 11.87 18.97 -14.92
CA LEU A 41 10.56 19.34 -14.36
C LEU A 41 9.91 20.52 -15.11
N SER A 42 10.70 21.35 -15.81
CA SER A 42 10.17 22.45 -16.64
C SER A 42 9.23 21.97 -17.75
N ASN A 43 9.30 20.68 -18.13
CA ASN A 43 8.41 20.10 -19.12
C ASN A 43 7.00 19.80 -18.57
N TYR A 44 6.80 19.91 -17.26
CA TYR A 44 5.57 19.55 -16.56
C TYR A 44 5.02 20.77 -15.81
N THR A 45 4.21 21.58 -16.51
CA THR A 45 3.67 22.85 -15.98
C THR A 45 2.33 22.69 -15.25
N PHE A 46 1.78 21.48 -15.21
CA PHE A 46 0.49 21.19 -14.58
C PHE A 46 0.64 20.86 -13.09
N THR A 47 -0.50 20.84 -12.41
CA THR A 47 -0.64 20.27 -11.07
C THR A 47 -1.75 19.24 -11.10
N VAL A 48 -1.72 18.31 -10.15
CA VAL A 48 -2.77 17.31 -9.98
C VAL A 48 -3.50 17.63 -8.69
N PRO A 49 -4.70 18.25 -8.76
CA PRO A 49 -5.56 18.43 -7.61
C PRO A 49 -5.88 17.09 -6.92
N ARG A 50 -6.12 17.13 -5.61
CA ARG A 50 -6.24 15.92 -4.78
C ARG A 50 -7.34 14.96 -5.24
N ASP A 51 -8.49 15.48 -5.64
CA ASP A 51 -9.61 14.71 -6.17
C ASP A 51 -9.25 13.92 -7.44
N VAL A 52 -8.52 14.54 -8.38
CA VAL A 52 -8.00 13.88 -9.59
C VAL A 52 -6.96 12.82 -9.22
N GLY A 53 -6.08 13.14 -8.27
CA GLY A 53 -5.06 12.22 -7.77
C GLY A 53 -5.66 10.96 -7.14
N ASP A 54 -6.73 11.13 -6.35
CA ASP A 54 -7.45 10.03 -5.70
C ASP A 54 -8.09 9.10 -6.74
N VAL A 55 -8.72 9.64 -7.78
CA VAL A 55 -9.27 8.84 -8.90
C VAL A 55 -8.17 8.06 -9.63
N TRP A 56 -7.00 8.67 -9.83
CA TRP A 56 -5.88 7.99 -10.46
C TRP A 56 -5.34 6.86 -9.58
N LEU A 57 -5.20 7.11 -8.28
CA LEU A 57 -4.80 6.12 -7.30
C LEU A 57 -5.77 4.93 -7.24
N GLU A 58 -7.08 5.18 -7.31
CA GLU A 58 -8.09 4.12 -7.41
C GLU A 58 -7.86 3.20 -8.61
N SER A 59 -7.49 3.75 -9.77
CA SER A 59 -7.20 2.96 -10.97
C SER A 59 -6.00 2.03 -10.75
N PHE A 60 -4.94 2.52 -10.11
CA PHE A 60 -3.79 1.69 -9.76
C PHE A 60 -4.10 0.64 -8.71
N VAL A 61 -4.89 0.99 -7.69
CA VAL A 61 -5.36 0.04 -6.68
C VAL A 61 -6.18 -1.09 -7.34
N LYS A 62 -7.10 -0.76 -8.25
CA LYS A 62 -7.86 -1.77 -9.02
C LYS A 62 -6.93 -2.70 -9.79
N THR A 63 -5.91 -2.16 -10.45
CA THR A 63 -4.90 -2.94 -11.18
C THR A 63 -4.11 -3.86 -10.24
N THR A 64 -3.71 -3.36 -9.06
CA THR A 64 -3.01 -4.13 -8.04
C THR A 64 -3.87 -5.27 -7.50
N ILE A 65 -5.15 -5.00 -7.20
CA ILE A 65 -6.10 -6.03 -6.76
C ILE A 65 -6.27 -7.11 -7.84
N SER A 66 -6.41 -6.73 -9.11
CA SER A 66 -6.49 -7.69 -10.21
C SER A 66 -5.27 -8.61 -10.27
N LYS A 67 -4.06 -8.06 -10.07
CA LYS A 67 -2.82 -8.86 -10.00
C LYS A 67 -2.78 -9.75 -8.74
N MET A 68 -3.24 -9.26 -7.59
CA MET A 68 -3.35 -10.04 -6.36
C MET A 68 -4.26 -11.26 -6.53
N ASN A 69 -5.35 -11.11 -7.28
CA ASN A 69 -6.31 -12.19 -7.54
C ASN A 69 -5.72 -13.36 -8.36
N ALA A 70 -4.58 -13.17 -9.03
CA ALA A 70 -3.86 -14.24 -9.71
C ALA A 70 -3.03 -15.11 -8.74
N ASN A 71 -2.88 -14.72 -7.46
CA ASN A 71 -2.10 -15.46 -6.48
C ASN A 71 -3.02 -16.19 -5.46
N PRO A 72 -3.05 -17.53 -5.44
CA PRO A 72 -3.94 -18.30 -4.57
C PRO A 72 -3.74 -18.03 -3.07
N SER A 73 -2.50 -17.87 -2.61
CA SER A 73 -2.20 -17.62 -1.19
C SER A 73 -2.71 -16.26 -0.73
N ILE A 74 -2.58 -15.23 -1.58
CA ILE A 74 -3.14 -13.91 -1.30
C ILE A 74 -4.66 -13.97 -1.28
N VAL A 75 -5.28 -14.66 -2.25
CA VAL A 75 -6.75 -14.83 -2.30
C VAL A 75 -7.27 -15.54 -1.04
N ALA A 76 -6.60 -16.61 -0.59
CA ALA A 76 -6.98 -17.33 0.62
C ALA A 76 -6.91 -16.45 1.87
N ALA A 77 -5.84 -15.66 2.03
CA ALA A 77 -5.71 -14.70 3.11
C ALA A 77 -6.82 -13.63 3.04
N MET A 78 -7.05 -13.04 1.87
CA MET A 78 -8.05 -11.99 1.65
C MET A 78 -9.47 -12.44 1.98
N LYS A 79 -9.83 -13.70 1.69
CA LYS A 79 -11.14 -14.28 2.05
C LYS A 79 -11.39 -14.32 3.56
N SER A 80 -10.31 -14.42 4.34
CA SER A 80 -10.37 -14.46 5.80
C SER A 80 -10.24 -13.07 6.42
N CYS A 81 -10.12 -12.00 5.62
CA CYS A 81 -9.94 -10.64 6.12
C CYS A 81 -11.26 -9.86 6.15
N ASN A 82 -11.44 -9.06 7.21
CA ASN A 82 -12.40 -7.96 7.21
C ASN A 82 -11.88 -6.79 6.33
N PRO A 83 -12.68 -5.73 6.08
CA PRO A 83 -12.26 -4.62 5.23
C PRO A 83 -10.92 -3.97 5.63
N ALA A 84 -10.70 -3.70 6.92
CA ALA A 84 -9.46 -3.07 7.39
C ALA A 84 -8.23 -3.94 7.09
N ARG A 85 -8.30 -5.25 7.37
CA ARG A 85 -7.20 -6.18 7.07
C ARG A 85 -6.95 -6.32 5.56
N ARG A 86 -8.02 -6.26 4.74
CA ARG A 86 -7.89 -6.25 3.27
C ARG A 86 -7.13 -5.02 2.80
N ASP A 87 -7.45 -3.85 3.35
CA ASP A 87 -6.77 -2.60 3.00
C ASP A 87 -5.27 -2.66 3.34
N ILE A 88 -4.89 -3.29 4.45
CA ILE A 88 -3.47 -3.54 4.79
C ILE A 88 -2.77 -4.40 3.74
N LEU A 89 -3.38 -5.51 3.31
CA LEU A 89 -2.79 -6.38 2.29
C LEU A 89 -2.66 -5.66 0.93
N ILE A 90 -3.65 -4.85 0.55
CA ILE A 90 -3.59 -4.04 -0.67
C ILE A 90 -2.48 -2.99 -0.55
N SER A 91 -2.37 -2.32 0.60
CA SER A 91 -1.35 -1.32 0.86
C SER A 91 0.07 -1.92 0.79
N MET A 92 0.27 -3.10 1.36
CA MET A 92 1.54 -3.83 1.22
C MET A 92 1.83 -4.17 -0.24
N ALA A 93 0.86 -4.74 -0.96
CA ALA A 93 1.01 -5.10 -2.38
C ALA A 93 1.31 -3.89 -3.26
N TYR A 94 0.77 -2.72 -2.94
CA TYR A 94 1.06 -1.47 -3.63
C TYR A 94 2.51 -1.04 -3.43
N GLN A 95 2.98 -1.05 -2.17
CA GLN A 95 4.33 -0.59 -1.81
C GLN A 95 5.45 -1.49 -2.34
N MET A 96 5.32 -2.81 -2.18
CA MET A 96 6.41 -3.77 -2.47
C MET A 96 6.11 -4.71 -3.65
N GLY A 97 5.00 -4.48 -4.35
CA GLY A 97 4.51 -5.34 -5.41
C GLY A 97 3.84 -6.63 -4.91
N VAL A 98 3.00 -7.20 -5.77
CA VAL A 98 2.25 -8.45 -5.48
C VAL A 98 3.19 -9.62 -5.20
N ASN A 99 4.30 -9.72 -5.93
CA ASN A 99 5.30 -10.78 -5.70
C ASN A 99 6.03 -10.60 -4.37
N GLY A 100 6.29 -9.36 -3.96
CA GLY A 100 6.85 -9.06 -2.64
C GLY A 100 5.92 -9.51 -1.52
N LEU A 101 4.62 -9.18 -1.63
CA LEU A 101 3.60 -9.67 -0.69
C LEU A 101 3.48 -11.20 -0.71
N ALA A 102 3.48 -11.83 -1.88
CA ALA A 102 3.42 -13.29 -2.01
C ALA A 102 4.59 -14.01 -1.32
N GLY A 103 5.72 -13.32 -1.13
CA GLY A 103 6.86 -13.80 -0.35
C GLY A 103 6.56 -14.01 1.14
N PHE A 104 5.52 -13.38 1.69
CA PHE A 104 5.09 -13.51 3.09
C PHE A 104 4.29 -14.80 3.33
N LYS A 105 4.81 -15.94 2.86
CA LYS A 105 4.11 -17.24 2.84
C LYS A 105 3.51 -17.62 4.20
N ASN A 106 4.32 -17.52 5.26
CA ASN A 106 3.88 -17.85 6.62
C ASN A 106 2.83 -16.87 7.14
N THR A 107 3.00 -15.57 6.90
CA THR A 107 2.02 -14.55 7.29
C THR A 107 0.70 -14.75 6.56
N LEU A 108 0.71 -14.96 5.24
CA LEU A 108 -0.50 -15.21 4.46
C LEU A 108 -1.22 -16.48 4.92
N ALA A 109 -0.48 -17.55 5.22
CA ALA A 109 -1.05 -18.78 5.79
C ALA A 109 -1.68 -18.54 7.17
N MET A 110 -1.01 -17.78 8.05
CA MET A 110 -1.56 -17.41 9.36
C MET A 110 -2.85 -16.58 9.22
N ILE A 111 -2.90 -15.62 8.29
CA ILE A 111 -4.11 -14.84 8.00
C ILE A 111 -5.24 -15.75 7.50
N ALA A 112 -4.95 -16.64 6.56
CA ALA A 112 -5.94 -17.58 6.02
C ALA A 112 -6.49 -18.54 7.10
N ALA A 113 -5.69 -18.85 8.12
CA ALA A 113 -6.10 -19.64 9.28
C ALA A 113 -6.75 -18.81 10.40
N GLY A 114 -6.93 -17.50 10.22
CA GLY A 114 -7.49 -16.60 11.23
C GLY A 114 -6.54 -16.25 12.39
N ASN A 115 -5.27 -16.67 12.33
CA ASN A 115 -4.24 -16.31 13.31
C ASN A 115 -3.64 -14.93 13.02
N TYR A 116 -4.44 -13.88 13.22
CA TYR A 116 -4.03 -12.51 12.90
C TYR A 116 -2.94 -11.98 13.83
N ALA A 117 -2.91 -12.41 15.10
CA ALA A 117 -1.87 -12.02 16.04
C ALA A 117 -0.49 -12.56 15.62
N GLY A 118 -0.44 -13.85 15.22
CA GLY A 118 0.76 -14.45 14.64
C GLY A 118 1.17 -13.79 13.33
N ALA A 119 0.20 -13.50 12.46
CA ALA A 119 0.44 -12.77 11.20
C ALA A 119 1.08 -11.40 11.44
N ALA A 120 0.54 -10.61 12.38
CA ALA A 120 1.08 -9.30 12.75
C ALA A 120 2.52 -9.39 13.26
N ASN A 121 2.85 -10.40 14.07
CA ASN A 121 4.22 -10.63 14.52
C ASN A 121 5.14 -11.00 13.34
N GLY A 122 4.66 -11.84 12.41
CA GLY A 122 5.38 -12.20 11.19
C GLY A 122 5.62 -11.01 10.25
N MET A 123 4.68 -10.06 10.18
CA MET A 123 4.86 -8.80 9.45
C MET A 123 6.03 -7.99 10.03
N LEU A 124 6.10 -7.88 11.36
CA LEU A 124 7.13 -7.10 12.06
C LEU A 124 8.52 -7.76 12.02
N SER A 125 8.60 -9.07 11.85
CA SER A 125 9.88 -9.79 11.70
C SER A 125 10.49 -9.71 10.30
N SER A 126 9.85 -9.03 9.35
CA SER A 126 10.26 -8.98 7.95
C SER A 126 11.31 -7.90 7.66
N LEU A 127 12.03 -8.03 6.52
CA LEU A 127 12.89 -6.97 6.01
C LEU A 127 12.09 -5.69 5.71
N TRP A 128 10.87 -5.84 5.20
CA TRP A 128 9.97 -4.72 4.95
C TRP A 128 9.72 -3.87 6.20
N ALA A 129 9.55 -4.51 7.35
CA ALA A 129 9.40 -3.81 8.63
C ALA A 129 10.67 -3.08 9.08
N LYS A 130 11.86 -3.57 8.69
CA LYS A 130 13.12 -2.86 8.94
C LYS A 130 13.26 -1.63 8.03
N GLN A 131 12.78 -1.71 6.79
CA GLN A 131 12.86 -0.63 5.82
C GLN A 131 11.81 0.46 6.06
N THR A 132 10.62 0.10 6.52
CA THR A 132 9.52 1.05 6.79
C THR A 132 8.87 0.81 8.15
N PRO A 133 9.59 1.05 9.26
CA PRO A 133 9.19 0.59 10.60
C PRO A 133 7.89 1.20 11.11
N ASN A 134 7.64 2.48 10.84
CA ASN A 134 6.42 3.14 11.34
C ASN A 134 5.17 2.63 10.61
N ARG A 135 5.25 2.46 9.28
CA ARG A 135 4.18 1.86 8.47
C ARG A 135 3.92 0.42 8.91
N ALA A 136 4.98 -0.39 9.00
CA ALA A 136 4.85 -1.78 9.39
C ALA A 136 4.21 -1.96 10.78
N LYS A 137 4.53 -1.10 11.75
CA LYS A 137 3.89 -1.09 13.08
C LYS A 137 2.38 -0.84 12.99
N ARG A 138 1.95 0.19 12.26
CA ARG A 138 0.52 0.48 12.08
C ARG A 138 -0.19 -0.65 11.35
N HIS A 139 0.36 -1.12 10.23
CA HIS A 139 -0.19 -2.23 9.44
C HIS A 139 -0.33 -3.51 10.25
N ALA A 140 0.69 -3.85 11.05
CA ALA A 140 0.64 -5.02 11.91
C ALA A 140 -0.44 -4.88 13.00
N GLU A 141 -0.64 -3.68 13.53
CA GLU A 141 -1.68 -3.43 14.53
C GLU A 141 -3.10 -3.53 13.95
N VAL A 142 -3.32 -2.98 12.75
CA VAL A 142 -4.58 -3.16 12.02
C VAL A 142 -4.78 -4.64 11.66
N MET A 143 -3.72 -5.36 11.26
CA MET A 143 -3.82 -6.79 11.00
C MET A 143 -4.26 -7.53 12.26
N ARG A 144 -3.64 -7.24 13.41
CA ARG A 144 -3.94 -7.86 14.70
C ARG A 144 -5.38 -7.61 15.14
N THR A 145 -5.78 -6.35 15.20
CA THR A 145 -7.08 -5.92 15.77
C THR A 145 -8.23 -6.08 14.78
N GLY A 146 -7.97 -5.88 13.49
CA GLY A 146 -9.00 -5.74 12.47
C GLY A 146 -9.63 -4.35 12.42
N GLU A 147 -9.07 -3.37 13.13
CA GLU A 147 -9.60 -2.01 13.25
C GLU A 147 -8.56 -0.98 12.79
N MET A 148 -9.03 0.15 12.24
CA MET A 148 -8.15 1.25 11.77
C MET A 148 -7.70 2.18 12.93
N THR A 149 -7.69 1.70 14.17
CA THR A 149 -7.36 2.53 15.36
C THR A 149 -5.94 3.07 15.34
N ALA A 150 -4.98 2.30 14.79
CA ALA A 150 -3.61 2.76 14.57
C ALA A 150 -3.50 3.94 13.58
N TYR A 151 -4.60 4.25 12.90
CA TYR A 151 -4.77 5.34 11.96
C TYR A 151 -5.78 6.40 12.41
N ALA A 152 -6.30 6.31 13.64
CA ALA A 152 -7.27 7.26 14.15
C ALA A 152 -6.69 8.69 14.13
N GLY A 153 -7.41 9.62 13.50
CA GLY A 153 -6.98 11.01 13.32
C GLY A 153 -5.90 11.22 12.25
N LEU A 154 -5.51 10.18 11.50
CA LEU A 154 -4.53 10.25 10.42
C LEU A 154 -5.15 10.13 9.02
N LEU A 155 -6.31 9.48 8.91
CA LEU A 155 -7.06 9.30 7.65
C LEU A 155 -8.23 10.27 7.52
#